data_AF-A0A6A4ZA80-F1
#
_entry.id   AF-A0A6A4ZA80-F1
#
_cell.length_a   1.000
_cell.length_b   1.000
_cell.length_c   1.000
_cell.angle_alpha   90.00
_cell.angle_beta   90.00
_cell.angle_gamma   90.00
#
_symmetry.space_group_name_H-M   'P 1'
#
loop_
_entity.id
_entity.type
_entity.pdbx_description
1 polymer ?
#
loop_
_entity_poly.entity_id
_entity_poly.type
_entity_poly.pdbx_seq_one_letter_code
_entity_poly.pdbx_strand_id
1 'polypeptide(L)' 'MTPHDLTLTDYDAPYLAEPIRFIFSYGKIAFHDDRISFNDFPIKKPALGLPFGHIPILRVNGTTYAQSGAIAR' A
#
# COMPACT_ATOMS: atom_id res chain seq x y z
N MET A 1 8.17 20.68 1.92
CA MET A 1 8.15 19.27 1.49
C MET A 1 7.23 19.19 0.29
N THR A 2 7.70 18.67 -0.84
CA THR A 2 6.81 18.36 -1.97
C THR A 2 5.74 17.38 -1.49
N PRO A 3 4.44 17.59 -1.80
CA PRO A 3 3.46 16.56 -1.55
C PRO A 3 3.86 15.34 -2.38
N HIS A 4 4.17 14.24 -1.70
CA HIS A 4 4.36 12.95 -2.38
C HIS A 4 2.98 12.34 -2.57
N ASP A 5 2.69 11.87 -3.78
CA ASP A 5 1.51 11.05 -4.04
C ASP A 5 1.78 9.65 -3.47
N LEU A 6 1.23 9.40 -2.29
CA LEU A 6 1.41 8.17 -1.51
C LEU A 6 0.10 7.39 -1.52
N THR A 7 0.13 6.19 -2.07
CA THR A 7 -1.01 5.24 -2.01
C THR A 7 -0.54 3.91 -1.46
N LEU A 8 -1.09 3.50 -0.32
CA LEU A 8 -0.89 2.17 0.26
C LEU A 8 -2.07 1.30 -0.15
N THR A 9 -1.82 0.24 -0.91
CA THR A 9 -2.86 -0.72 -1.30
C THR A 9 -2.67 -2.02 -0.51
N ASP A 10 -3.69 -2.46 0.23
CA ASP A 10 -3.73 -3.77 0.91
C ASP A 10 -5.17 -4.31 1.00
N TYR A 11 -5.35 -5.49 1.58
CA TYR A 11 -6.67 -6.01 1.91
C TYR A 11 -7.39 -5.09 2.90
N ASP A 12 -8.73 -5.08 2.83
CA ASP A 12 -9.60 -4.46 3.84
C ASP A 12 -9.67 -5.28 5.12
N ALA A 13 -8.51 -5.42 5.77
CA ALA A 13 -8.33 -6.12 7.03
C ALA A 13 -7.00 -5.72 7.68
N PRO A 14 -6.89 -5.83 9.01
CA PRO A 14 -5.65 -5.54 9.73
C PRO A 14 -4.65 -6.69 9.55
N TYR A 15 -3.93 -6.67 8.43
CA TYR A 15 -2.87 -7.63 8.09
C TYR A 15 -1.51 -6.94 7.98
N LEU A 16 -0.76 -7.21 6.91
CA LEU A 16 0.63 -6.85 6.76
C LEU A 16 0.85 -5.35 6.50
N ALA A 17 -0.18 -4.58 6.12
CA ALA A 17 -0.08 -3.13 5.97
C ALA A 17 -0.27 -2.35 7.27
N GLU A 18 -0.80 -2.95 8.35
CA GLU A 18 -1.10 -2.21 9.58
C GLU A 18 0.13 -1.52 10.19
N PRO A 19 1.32 -2.15 10.25
CA PRO A 19 2.54 -1.47 10.70
C PRO A 19 2.89 -0.24 9.86
N ILE A 20 2.65 -0.29 8.54
CA ILE A 20 2.92 0.82 7.62
C ILE A 20 1.94 1.98 7.89
N ARG A 21 0.66 1.67 8.13
CA ARG A 21 -0.36 2.67 8.53
C ARG A 21 0.02 3.38 9.83
N PHE A 22 0.53 2.65 10.81
CA PHE A 22 1.04 3.24 12.06
C PHE A 22 2.24 4.14 11.82
N ILE A 23 3.19 3.75 10.97
CA ILE A 23 4.36 4.58 10.63
C ILE A 23 3.91 5.90 9.99
N PHE A 24 3.00 5.86 9.01
CA PHE A 24 2.48 7.09 8.40
C PHE A 24 1.73 7.97 9.41
N SER A 25 0.88 7.36 10.24
CA SER A 25 0.12 8.07 11.26
C SER A 25 1.03 8.73 12.31
N TYR A 26 2.04 8.00 12.79
CA TYR A 26 3.05 8.50 13.73
C TYR A 26 3.84 9.67 13.13
N GLY A 27 4.23 9.56 11.87
CA GLY A 27 4.92 10.61 11.11
C GLY A 27 4.03 11.79 10.69
N LYS A 28 2.71 11.73 10.95
CA LYS A 28 1.71 12.70 10.45
C LYS A 28 1.78 12.88 8.93
N ILE A 29 2.08 11.80 8.21
CA ILE A 29 2.18 11.78 6.75
C ILE A 29 0.80 11.43 6.18
N ALA A 30 0.25 12.31 5.38
CA ALA A 30 -0.99 12.04 4.64
C ALA A 30 -0.72 11.04 3.49
N PHE A 31 -1.58 10.04 3.35
CA PHE A 31 -1.53 9.04 2.29
C PHE A 31 -2.95 8.55 1.95
N HIS A 32 -3.11 7.98 0.77
CA HIS A 32 -4.33 7.28 0.36
C HIS A 32 -4.26 5.82 0.81
N ASP A 33 -5.16 5.42 1.72
CA ASP A 33 -5.32 4.03 2.18
C ASP A 33 -6.33 3.31 1.26
N ASP A 34 -5.83 2.69 0.20
CA ASP A 34 -6.61 1.94 -0.79
C ASP A 34 -6.83 0.51 -0.29
N ARG A 35 -8.06 0.21 0.12
CA ARG A 35 -8.43 -1.10 0.69
C ARG A 35 -9.20 -1.93 -0.32
N ILE A 36 -8.76 -3.17 -0.49
CA ILE A 36 -9.33 -4.09 -1.47
C ILE A 36 -9.97 -5.28 -0.76
N SER A 37 -11.21 -5.61 -1.09
CA SER A 37 -11.85 -6.82 -0.59
C SER A 37 -11.21 -8.07 -1.22
N PHE A 38 -11.27 -9.22 -0.53
CA PHE A 38 -10.78 -10.47 -1.10
C PHE A 38 -11.45 -10.83 -2.44
N ASN A 39 -12.71 -10.46 -2.63
CA ASN A 39 -13.47 -10.69 -3.86
C ASN A 39 -13.02 -9.77 -5.01
N ASP A 40 -12.67 -8.52 -4.69
CA ASP A 40 -12.22 -7.55 -5.68
C ASP A 40 -10.76 -7.75 -6.07
N PHE A 41 -9.95 -8.33 -5.19
CA PHE A 41 -8.53 -8.55 -5.45
C PHE A 41 -8.25 -9.26 -6.79
N PRO A 42 -8.84 -10.42 -7.13
CA PRO A 42 -8.58 -11.08 -8.41
C PRO A 42 -8.99 -10.22 -9.61
N ILE A 43 -10.03 -9.39 -9.47
CA ILE A 43 -10.51 -8.50 -10.53
C ILE A 43 -9.56 -7.31 -10.72
N LYS A 44 -9.08 -6.71 -9.63
CA LYS A 44 -8.18 -5.56 -9.63
C LYS A 44 -6.72 -5.93 -9.92
N LYS A 45 -6.30 -7.16 -9.60
CA LYS A 45 -4.90 -7.63 -9.67
C LYS A 45 -4.19 -7.29 -10.98
N PRO A 46 -4.78 -7.46 -12.19
CA PRO A 46 -4.11 -7.12 -13.44
C PRO A 46 -3.73 -5.63 -13.56
N ALA A 47 -4.52 -4.74 -12.97
CA ALA A 47 -4.31 -3.29 -13.03
C ALA A 47 -3.38 -2.76 -11.92
N LEU A 48 -3.08 -3.57 -10.89
CA LEU A 48 -2.32 -3.10 -9.73
C LEU A 48 -0.80 -3.02 -9.96
N GLY A 49 -0.26 -3.58 -11.04
CA GLY A 49 1.18 -3.53 -11.32
C GLY A 49 2.04 -4.15 -10.21
N LEU A 50 1.61 -5.30 -9.66
CA LEU A 50 2.22 -5.95 -8.51
C LEU A 50 3.58 -6.59 -8.87
N PRO A 51 4.74 -6.12 -8.34
CA PRO A 51 6.05 -6.66 -8.69
C PRO A 51 6.20 -8.16 -8.40
N PHE A 52 5.56 -8.63 -7.33
CA PHE A 52 5.60 -10.03 -6.88
C PHE A 52 4.20 -10.68 -6.83
N GLY A 53 3.21 -10.08 -7.47
CA GLY A 53 1.85 -10.64 -7.55
C GLY A 53 1.02 -10.58 -6.27
N HIS A 54 1.52 -9.93 -5.20
CA HIS A 54 0.87 -9.81 -3.89
C HIS A 54 0.79 -8.36 -3.40
N ILE A 55 -0.13 -8.12 -2.47
CA ILE A 55 -0.24 -6.91 -1.65
C ILE A 55 0.20 -7.25 -0.21
N PRO A 56 0.68 -6.27 0.59
CA PRO A 56 0.63 -4.83 0.36
C PRO A 56 1.67 -4.28 -0.62
N ILE A 57 1.32 -3.18 -1.29
CA ILE A 57 2.22 -2.33 -2.09
C ILE A 57 2.08 -0.86 -1.68
N LEU A 58 3.16 -0.10 -1.81
CA LEU A 58 3.17 1.35 -1.64
C LEU A 58 3.55 2.00 -2.97
N ARG A 59 2.71 2.90 -3.48
CA ARG A 59 3.04 3.76 -4.62
C ARG A 59 3.55 5.10 -4.12
N VAL A 60 4.69 5.52 -4.65
CA VAL A 60 5.31 6.82 -4.36
C VAL A 60 5.61 7.49 -5.70
N ASN A 61 4.85 8.53 -6.05
CA ASN A 61 5.05 9.30 -7.28
C ASN A 61 5.15 8.40 -8.55
N GLY A 62 4.29 7.38 -8.64
CA GLY A 62 4.28 6.41 -9.75
C GLY A 62 5.23 5.22 -9.63
N THR A 63 6.18 5.23 -8.68
CA THR A 63 7.03 4.06 -8.39
C THR A 63 6.31 3.10 -7.43
N THR A 64 6.29 1.80 -7.73
CA THR A 64 5.65 0.78 -6.88
C THR A 64 6.68 0.02 -6.05
N TYR A 65 6.51 0.04 -4.73
CA TYR A 65 7.28 -0.73 -3.75
C TYR A 65 6.43 -1.88 -3.21
N ALA A 66 7.06 -3.02 -2.96
CA ALA A 66 6.41 -4.22 -2.47
C ALA A 66 7.15 -4.77 -1.25
N GLN A 67 6.58 -5.82 -0.63
CA GLN A 67 7.04 -6.44 0.62
C GLN A 67 6.85 -5.53 1.84
N SER A 68 5.88 -5.87 2.70
CA SER A 68 5.50 -5.07 3.86
C SER A 68 6.68 -4.70 4.76
N GLY A 69 7.56 -5.67 5.06
CA GLY A 69 8.73 -5.45 5.90
C GLY A 69 9.83 -4.60 5.25
N ALA A 70 9.85 -4.48 3.92
CA ALA A 70 10.76 -3.56 3.23
C ALA A 70 10.17 -2.14 3.20
N ILE A 71 8.86 -2.02 2.96
CA ILE A 71 8.14 -0.73 2.99
C ILE A 71 8.17 -0.10 4.39
N ALA A 72 8.12 -0.91 5.44
CA ALA A 72 8.09 -0.44 6.82
C ALA A 72 9.46 -0.02 7.39
N ARG A 73 10.58 -0.23 6.66
CA ARG A 73 11.94 0.14 7.09
C ARG A 73 12.34 1.48 6.50
#